data_AF-A0A6P0SXL1-F1
#
_entry.id   AF-A0A6P0SXL1-F1
#
_cell.length_a   1.000
_cell.length_b   1.000
_cell.length_c   1.000
_cell.angle_alpha   90.00
_cell.angle_beta   90.00
_cell.angle_gamma   90.00
#
_symmetry.space_group_name_H-M   'P 1'
#
loop_
_entity.id
_entity.type
_entity.pdbx_description
1 polymer ?
#
loop_
_entity_poly.entity_id
_entity_poly.type
_entity_poly.pdbx_seq_one_letter_code
_entity_poly.pdbx_strand_id
1 'polypeptide(L)'
;WGLAHSTVVPLSDSSGILNLESLNPRFSLLLTLLSKWALGSEFISNTAINLHPVAVAGYVGLVVTAFNLMPVGQLDGGHIVHAMLGQRTGMTIGQITRLLMMLLVLIQPELLLWAIIILFMPVADEPALNDVSELDNWRDLWGILALLILVSIILPVPGTITKLLTI
;
A
#
# COMPACT_ATOMS: atom_id res chain seq x y z
N TRP A 1 -0.49 4.25 -19.27
CA TRP A 1 0.04 5.41 -20.00
C TRP A 1 1.25 6.02 -19.30
N GLY A 2 1.13 6.55 -18.07
CA GLY A 2 2.25 7.16 -17.35
C GLY A 2 3.50 6.25 -17.24
N LEU A 3 3.36 5.05 -16.66
CA LEU A 3 4.47 4.09 -16.54
C LEU A 3 5.06 3.67 -17.90
N ALA A 4 4.26 3.63 -18.96
CA ALA A 4 4.72 3.26 -20.30
C ALA A 4 5.58 4.36 -20.96
N HIS A 5 5.59 5.57 -20.41
CA HIS A 5 6.45 6.67 -20.84
C HIS A 5 7.54 6.99 -19.80
N SER A 6 7.62 6.22 -18.72
CA SER A 6 8.72 6.29 -17.75
C SER A 6 9.96 5.62 -18.34
N THR A 7 11.15 6.05 -17.93
CA THR A 7 12.40 5.47 -18.41
C THR A 7 13.06 4.63 -17.33
N VAL A 8 13.68 3.53 -17.74
CA VAL A 8 14.44 2.66 -16.83
C VAL A 8 15.83 3.25 -16.59
N VAL A 9 16.25 3.30 -15.33
CA VAL A 9 17.55 3.82 -14.90
C VAL A 9 18.29 2.77 -14.04
N PRO A 10 19.63 2.79 -13.98
CA PRO A 10 20.36 1.88 -13.11
C PRO A 10 20.00 2.09 -11.63
N LEU A 11 19.90 1.00 -10.86
CA LEU A 11 19.74 1.09 -9.41
C LEU A 11 20.97 1.77 -8.77
N SER A 12 20.71 2.77 -7.93
CA SER A 12 21.71 3.55 -7.18
C SER A 12 21.43 3.49 -5.67
N ASP A 13 22.41 3.88 -4.85
CA ASP A 13 22.24 3.98 -3.39
C ASP A 13 21.18 5.03 -2.98
N SER A 14 20.86 5.97 -3.86
CA SER A 14 19.81 6.98 -3.67
C SER A 14 18.42 6.52 -4.12
N SER A 15 18.29 5.30 -4.63
CA SER A 15 17.01 4.75 -5.09
C SER A 15 16.13 4.37 -3.90
N GLY A 16 14.94 4.94 -3.83
CA GLY A 16 14.03 4.79 -2.68
C GLY A 16 12.57 4.99 -3.05
N ILE A 17 11.69 4.95 -2.05
CA ILE A 17 10.23 5.17 -2.18
C ILE A 17 9.94 6.65 -2.51
N LEU A 18 10.80 7.57 -2.05
CA LEU A 18 10.62 9.01 -2.23
C LEU A 18 11.37 9.59 -3.43
N ASN A 19 12.30 8.85 -4.02
CA ASN A 19 13.08 9.31 -5.17
C ASN A 19 12.34 9.02 -6.48
N LEU A 20 11.62 10.00 -7.01
CA LEU A 20 10.80 9.85 -8.22
C LEU A 20 11.62 9.65 -9.50
N GLU A 21 12.87 10.13 -9.52
CA GLU A 21 13.78 9.99 -10.66
C GLU A 21 14.47 8.62 -10.69
N SER A 22 14.53 7.93 -9.55
CA SER A 22 15.10 6.59 -9.42
C SER A 22 14.29 5.76 -8.43
N LEU A 23 13.00 5.59 -8.74
CA LEU A 23 12.08 4.85 -7.88
C LEU A 23 12.32 3.35 -8.02
N ASN A 24 12.54 2.65 -6.91
CA ASN A 24 12.62 1.20 -6.92
C ASN A 24 11.21 0.61 -6.72
N PRO A 25 10.49 0.11 -7.74
CA PRO A 25 9.10 -0.32 -7.57
C PRO A 25 8.92 -1.58 -6.70
N ARG A 26 10.02 -2.26 -6.33
CA ARG A 26 10.04 -3.57 -5.64
C ARG A 26 9.60 -3.52 -4.18
N PHE A 27 9.55 -2.34 -3.56
CA PHE A 27 8.94 -2.19 -2.24
C PHE A 27 7.43 -2.48 -2.25
N SER A 28 6.79 -2.50 -3.43
CA SER A 28 5.36 -2.73 -3.59
C SER A 28 5.10 -3.80 -4.66
N LEU A 29 4.39 -4.86 -4.29
CA LEU A 29 4.00 -5.92 -5.22
C LEU A 29 3.15 -5.37 -6.37
N LEU A 30 2.16 -4.53 -6.08
CA LEU A 30 1.27 -3.95 -7.10
C LEU A 30 2.07 -3.10 -8.09
N LEU A 31 2.89 -2.19 -7.57
CA LEU A 31 3.67 -1.29 -8.42
C LEU A 31 4.68 -2.07 -9.27
N THR A 32 5.28 -3.14 -8.74
CA THR A 32 6.16 -4.04 -9.49
C THR A 32 5.43 -4.70 -10.64
N LEU A 33 4.24 -5.25 -10.40
CA LEU A 33 3.45 -5.90 -11.45
C LEU A 33 3.00 -4.91 -12.52
N LEU A 34 2.54 -3.72 -12.13
CA LEU A 34 2.15 -2.65 -13.06
C LEU A 34 3.35 -2.17 -13.88
N SER A 35 4.52 -2.02 -13.25
CA SER A 35 5.75 -1.62 -13.92
C SER A 35 6.23 -2.68 -14.90
N LYS A 36 6.22 -3.96 -14.52
CA LYS A 36 6.58 -5.07 -15.41
C LYS A 36 5.61 -5.17 -16.59
N TRP A 37 4.32 -4.95 -16.36
CA TRP A 37 3.31 -4.95 -17.42
C TRP A 37 3.50 -3.77 -18.39
N ALA A 38 3.84 -2.58 -17.89
CA ALA A 38 3.99 -1.39 -18.71
C ALA A 38 5.33 -1.32 -19.48
N LEU A 39 6.43 -1.73 -18.85
CA LEU A 39 7.80 -1.62 -19.38
C LEU A 39 8.32 -2.93 -19.99
N GLY A 40 7.66 -4.06 -19.72
CA GLY A 40 7.96 -5.35 -20.33
C GLY A 40 9.40 -5.81 -20.09
N SER A 41 10.16 -5.97 -21.18
CA SER A 41 11.54 -6.44 -21.18
C SER A 41 12.56 -5.40 -20.72
N GLU A 42 12.20 -4.12 -20.68
CA GLU A 42 13.11 -3.05 -20.24
C GLU A 42 13.31 -3.07 -18.72
N PHE A 43 12.30 -3.54 -17.97
CA PHE A 43 12.39 -3.69 -16.53
C PHE A 43 13.05 -5.04 -16.18
N ILE A 44 14.31 -4.96 -15.75
CA ILE A 44 15.20 -6.11 -15.50
C ILE A 44 15.73 -6.02 -14.05
N SER A 45 16.47 -7.02 -13.62
CA SER A 45 17.28 -6.98 -12.40
C SER A 45 18.23 -5.79 -12.38
N ASN A 46 18.32 -5.15 -11.21
CA ASN A 46 19.20 -4.02 -10.92
C ASN A 46 18.85 -2.70 -11.65
N THR A 47 17.58 -2.51 -11.99
CA THR A 47 17.07 -1.24 -12.51
C THR A 47 15.99 -0.61 -11.63
N ALA A 48 15.99 0.72 -11.57
CA ALA A 48 14.95 1.57 -11.01
C ALA A 48 14.19 2.29 -12.15
N ILE A 49 13.18 3.09 -11.81
CA ILE A 49 12.30 3.78 -12.77
C ILE A 49 12.34 5.28 -12.50
N ASN A 50 12.68 6.05 -13.54
CA ASN A 50 12.43 7.49 -13.57
C ASN A 50 10.99 7.72 -14.00
N LEU A 51 10.15 8.13 -13.05
CA LEU A 51 8.72 8.28 -13.28
C LEU A 51 8.41 9.50 -14.15
N HIS A 52 7.69 9.27 -15.25
CA HIS A 52 7.03 10.36 -15.98
C HIS A 52 6.06 11.13 -15.05
N PRO A 53 5.86 12.45 -15.18
CA PRO A 53 4.98 13.22 -14.27
C PRO A 53 3.57 12.65 -14.07
N VAL A 54 2.99 12.06 -15.13
CA VAL A 54 1.69 11.36 -15.02
C VAL A 54 1.78 10.06 -14.22
N ALA A 55 2.91 9.35 -14.30
CA ALA A 55 3.17 8.18 -13.47
C ALA A 55 3.37 8.58 -12.00
N VAL A 56 4.00 9.73 -11.73
CA VAL A 56 4.10 10.31 -10.38
C VAL A 56 2.71 10.55 -9.78
N ALA A 57 1.80 11.16 -10.54
CA ALA A 57 0.42 11.37 -10.06
C ALA A 57 -0.29 10.04 -9.73
N GLY A 58 -0.12 9.02 -10.58
CA GLY A 58 -0.65 7.67 -10.31
C GLY A 58 -0.02 7.02 -9.07
N TYR A 59 1.28 7.18 -8.89
CA TYR A 59 2.01 6.68 -7.71
C TYR A 59 1.53 7.36 -6.42
N VAL A 60 1.38 8.69 -6.42
CA VAL A 60 0.80 9.42 -5.28
C VAL A 60 -0.62 8.92 -4.99
N GLY A 61 -1.42 8.67 -6.03
CA GLY A 61 -2.75 8.07 -5.88
C GLY A 61 -2.72 6.69 -5.21
N LEU A 62 -1.75 5.83 -5.55
CA LEU A 62 -1.54 4.54 -4.88
C LEU A 62 -1.15 4.72 -3.40
N VAL A 63 -0.28 5.67 -3.09
CA VAL A 63 0.13 5.97 -1.70
C VAL A 63 -1.07 6.44 -0.87
N VAL A 64 -1.86 7.37 -1.41
CA VAL A 64 -3.09 7.87 -0.74
C VAL A 64 -4.11 6.75 -0.57
N THR A 65 -4.28 5.90 -1.58
CA THR A 65 -5.18 4.73 -1.51
C THR A 65 -4.74 3.76 -0.42
N ALA A 66 -3.44 3.41 -0.37
CA ALA A 66 -2.92 2.55 0.67
C ALA A 66 -3.11 3.17 2.06
N PHE A 67 -2.84 4.46 2.22
CA PHE A 67 -3.06 5.15 3.48
C PHE A 67 -4.54 5.09 3.92
N ASN A 68 -5.48 5.41 3.04
CA ASN A 68 -6.91 5.37 3.36
C ASN A 68 -7.44 3.97 3.65
N LEU A 69 -6.88 2.94 3.01
CA LEU A 69 -7.27 1.56 3.24
C LEU A 69 -6.65 0.93 4.49
N MET A 70 -5.74 1.63 5.20
CA MET A 70 -5.19 1.14 6.45
C MET A 70 -6.32 0.92 7.47
N PRO A 71 -6.37 -0.25 8.13
CA PRO A 71 -7.45 -0.56 9.05
C PRO A 71 -7.26 0.09 10.42
N VAL A 72 -7.31 1.43 10.48
CA VAL A 72 -7.09 2.21 11.70
C VAL A 72 -8.05 3.39 11.77
N GLY A 73 -8.79 3.51 12.88
CA GLY A 73 -9.53 4.73 13.20
C GLY A 73 -10.55 5.13 12.15
N GLN A 74 -10.50 6.40 11.77
CA GLN A 74 -11.40 7.07 10.81
C GLN A 74 -10.99 6.88 9.34
N LEU A 75 -9.95 6.08 9.07
CA LEU A 75 -9.60 5.74 7.69
C LEU A 75 -10.66 4.80 7.11
N ASP A 76 -10.85 4.83 5.80
CA ASP A 76 -11.81 3.97 5.11
C ASP A 76 -11.59 2.48 5.45
N GLY A 77 -10.33 2.06 5.59
CA GLY A 77 -9.97 0.71 6.04
C GLY A 77 -10.44 0.39 7.46
N GLY A 78 -10.43 1.37 8.36
CA GLY A 78 -10.94 1.23 9.73
C GLY A 78 -12.44 0.98 9.73
N HIS A 79 -13.18 1.73 8.92
CA HIS A 79 -14.61 1.54 8.71
C HIS A 79 -14.94 0.20 8.05
N ILE A 80 -14.15 -0.23 7.06
CA ILE A 80 -14.31 -1.54 6.41
C ILE A 80 -14.18 -2.67 7.44
N VAL A 81 -13.10 -2.67 8.22
CA VAL A 81 -12.86 -3.72 9.21
C VAL A 81 -13.89 -3.67 10.34
N HIS A 82 -14.27 -2.48 10.79
CA HIS A 82 -15.34 -2.29 11.77
C HIS A 82 -16.65 -2.89 11.28
N ALA A 83 -17.06 -2.58 10.04
CA ALA A 83 -18.32 -3.06 9.50
C ALA A 83 -18.32 -4.59 9.28
N MET A 84 -17.18 -5.19 8.93
CA MET A 84 -17.07 -6.63 8.69
C MET A 84 -16.95 -7.47 9.97
N LEU A 85 -16.20 -6.98 10.97
CA LEU A 85 -15.78 -7.78 12.12
C LEU A 85 -16.25 -7.22 13.46
N GLY A 86 -17.00 -6.12 13.43
CA GLY A 86 -17.50 -5.40 14.58
C GLY A 86 -16.46 -4.52 15.28
N GLN A 87 -16.95 -3.65 16.13
CA GLN A 87 -16.19 -2.59 16.79
C GLN A 87 -14.99 -3.09 17.63
N ARG A 88 -15.15 -4.19 18.38
CA ARG A 88 -14.07 -4.73 19.23
C ARG A 88 -12.92 -5.31 18.41
N THR A 89 -13.24 -6.09 17.39
CA THR A 89 -12.25 -6.72 16.51
C THR A 89 -11.56 -5.66 15.66
N GLY A 90 -12.32 -4.71 15.12
CA GLY A 90 -11.78 -3.57 14.37
C GLY A 90 -10.79 -2.74 15.17
N MET A 91 -11.09 -2.45 16.45
CA MET A 91 -10.12 -1.79 17.32
C MET A 91 -8.84 -2.61 17.53
N THR A 92 -8.99 -3.92 17.73
CA THR A 92 -7.82 -4.80 17.93
C THR A 92 -6.94 -4.81 16.68
N ILE A 93 -7.55 -4.92 15.49
CA ILE A 93 -6.85 -4.86 14.21
C ILE A 93 -6.18 -3.49 14.01
N GLY A 94 -6.82 -2.39 14.42
CA GLY A 94 -6.21 -1.06 14.34
C GLY A 94 -4.99 -0.89 15.24
N GLN A 95 -5.00 -1.46 16.44
CA GLN A 95 -3.83 -1.48 17.31
C GLN A 95 -2.69 -2.34 16.73
N ILE A 96 -3.02 -3.51 16.19
CA ILE A 96 -2.03 -4.38 15.54
C ILE A 96 -1.41 -3.66 14.34
N THR A 97 -2.22 -3.01 13.52
CA THR A 97 -1.77 -2.27 12.33
C THR A 97 -0.82 -1.13 12.69
N ARG A 98 -1.09 -0.39 13.77
CA ARG A 98 -0.15 0.61 14.32
C ARG A 98 1.19 0.01 14.68
N LEU A 99 1.17 -1.08 15.44
CA LEU A 99 2.38 -1.76 15.85
C LEU A 99 3.17 -2.25 14.64
N LEU A 100 2.49 -2.87 13.66
CA LEU A 100 3.12 -3.34 12.43
C LEU A 100 3.71 -2.19 11.62
N MET A 101 3.05 -1.03 11.55
CA MET A 101 3.61 0.17 10.90
C MET A 101 4.87 0.66 11.60
N MET A 102 4.89 0.69 12.94
CA MET A 102 6.09 1.05 13.70
C MET A 102 7.24 0.09 13.45
N LEU A 103 6.97 -1.21 13.34
CA LEU A 103 7.98 -2.21 12.98
C LEU A 103 8.44 -2.07 11.52
N LEU A 104 7.52 -1.76 10.60
CA LEU A 104 7.82 -1.59 9.19
C LEU A 104 8.77 -0.40 8.94
N VAL A 105 8.68 0.66 9.73
CA VAL A 105 9.61 1.81 9.67
C VAL A 105 11.08 1.39 9.88
N LEU A 106 11.33 0.32 10.64
CA LEU A 106 12.70 -0.21 10.83
C LEU A 106 13.29 -0.77 9.53
N ILE A 107 12.44 -1.20 8.61
CA ILE A 107 12.80 -1.75 7.30
C ILE A 107 12.69 -0.66 6.22
N GLN A 108 11.70 0.23 6.34
CA GLN A 108 11.35 1.28 5.38
C GLN A 108 11.21 2.63 6.10
N PRO A 109 12.34 3.32 6.37
CA PRO A 109 12.34 4.58 7.15
C PRO A 109 11.49 5.69 6.52
N GLU A 110 11.29 5.66 5.20
CA GLU A 110 10.50 6.62 4.43
C GLU A 110 9.02 6.64 4.85
N LEU A 111 8.52 5.57 5.49
CA LEU A 111 7.15 5.47 5.99
C LEU A 111 6.96 6.10 7.38
N LEU A 112 8.01 6.68 7.98
CA LEU A 112 7.97 7.26 9.33
C LEU A 112 6.87 8.32 9.48
N LEU A 113 6.72 9.21 8.49
CA LEU A 113 5.68 10.24 8.51
C LEU A 113 4.28 9.62 8.65
N TRP A 114 4.00 8.58 7.87
CA TRP A 114 2.72 7.87 7.90
C TRP A 114 2.52 7.13 9.22
N ALA A 115 3.55 6.46 9.73
CA ALA A 115 3.50 5.78 11.02
C ALA A 115 3.18 6.76 12.17
N ILE A 116 3.77 7.97 12.16
CA ILE A 116 3.48 9.02 13.14
C ILE A 116 2.01 9.46 13.05
N ILE A 117 1.50 9.73 11.84
CA ILE A 117 0.11 10.14 11.66
C ILE A 117 -0.85 9.07 12.20
N ILE A 118 -0.63 7.80 11.86
CA ILE A 118 -1.46 6.68 12.31
C ILE A 118 -1.35 6.45 13.82
N LEU A 119 -0.17 6.67 14.42
CA LEU A 119 0.07 6.52 15.85
C LEU A 119 -0.83 7.45 16.69
N PHE A 120 -0.96 8.71 16.27
CA PHE A 120 -1.75 9.72 16.99
C PHE A 120 -3.24 9.72 16.66
N MET A 121 -3.67 9.03 15.60
CA MET A 121 -5.08 8.87 15.28
C MET A 121 -5.81 8.13 16.43
N PRO A 122 -7.11 8.32 16.67
CA PRO A 122 -7.90 7.41 17.50
C PRO A 122 -8.10 6.06 16.81
N VAL A 123 -8.09 4.94 17.55
CA VAL A 123 -8.35 3.60 16.95
C VAL A 123 -9.83 3.34 16.77
N ALA A 124 -10.62 3.85 17.71
CA ALA A 124 -12.06 3.75 17.69
C ALA A 124 -12.63 4.99 17.01
N ASP A 125 -13.61 4.79 16.13
CA ASP A 125 -14.53 5.83 15.75
C ASP A 125 -15.83 5.70 16.54
N GLU A 126 -16.66 6.75 16.56
CA GLU A 126 -17.97 6.75 17.23
C GLU A 126 -18.80 5.53 16.77
N PRO A 127 -19.46 4.81 17.70
CA PRO A 127 -20.22 3.61 17.35
C PRO A 127 -21.28 3.97 16.30
N ALA A 128 -21.26 3.26 15.17
CA ALA A 128 -22.24 3.49 14.12
C ALA A 128 -23.65 3.26 14.67
N LEU A 129 -24.57 4.19 14.41
CA LEU A 129 -25.98 4.07 14.83
C LEU A 129 -26.64 2.76 14.33
N ASN A 130 -26.08 2.14 13.30
CA ASN A 130 -26.53 0.90 12.67
C ASN A 130 -25.63 -0.33 12.94
N ASP A 131 -24.87 -0.37 14.03
CA ASP A 131 -24.04 -1.53 14.43
C ASP A 131 -24.86 -2.77 14.87
N VAL A 132 -26.13 -2.84 14.44
CA VAL A 132 -27.13 -3.89 14.71
C VAL A 132 -27.42 -4.76 13.49
N SER A 133 -27.03 -4.34 12.27
CA SER A 133 -27.24 -5.11 11.04
C SER A 133 -25.92 -5.62 10.47
N GLU A 134 -25.84 -6.93 10.22
CA GLU A 134 -24.71 -7.56 9.54
C GLU A 134 -24.61 -7.10 8.07
N LEU A 135 -23.39 -7.18 7.51
CA LEU A 135 -23.15 -6.89 6.10
C LEU A 135 -23.65 -8.05 5.22
N ASP A 136 -24.11 -7.72 4.00
CA ASP A 136 -24.34 -8.72 2.98
C ASP A 136 -23.02 -9.27 2.43
N ASN A 137 -22.98 -10.55 2.02
CA ASN A 137 -21.78 -11.23 1.51
C ASN A 137 -21.03 -10.47 0.40
N TRP A 138 -21.73 -9.67 -0.43
CA TRP A 138 -21.10 -8.91 -1.50
C TRP A 138 -20.28 -7.72 -0.98
N ARG A 139 -20.73 -7.11 0.13
CA ARG A 139 -20.03 -5.99 0.79
C ARG A 139 -18.79 -6.48 1.51
N ASP A 140 -18.87 -7.66 2.14
CA ASP A 140 -17.72 -8.34 2.70
C ASP A 140 -16.66 -8.66 1.64
N LEU A 141 -17.08 -9.15 0.47
CA LEU A 141 -16.17 -9.40 -0.64
C LEU A 141 -15.41 -8.13 -1.05
N TRP A 142 -16.08 -7.00 -1.20
CA TRP A 142 -15.43 -5.72 -1.53
C TRP A 142 -14.49 -5.25 -0.42
N GLY A 143 -14.84 -5.45 0.84
CA GLY A 143 -13.97 -5.17 1.98
C GLY A 143 -12.69 -6.02 1.94
N ILE A 144 -12.81 -7.33 1.69
CA ILE A 144 -11.65 -8.22 1.53
C ILE A 144 -10.79 -7.78 0.34
N LEU A 145 -11.40 -7.46 -0.82
CA LEU A 145 -10.66 -6.99 -1.99
C LEU A 145 -9.90 -5.69 -1.70
N ALA A 146 -10.49 -4.75 -0.96
CA ALA A 146 -9.82 -3.52 -0.56
C ALA A 146 -8.61 -3.81 0.35
N LEU A 147 -8.76 -4.70 1.33
CA LEU A 147 -7.65 -5.14 2.18
C LEU A 147 -6.55 -5.89 1.40
N LEU A 148 -6.92 -6.66 0.38
CA LEU A 148 -5.95 -7.30 -0.52
C LEU A 148 -5.19 -6.27 -1.36
N ILE A 149 -5.86 -5.22 -1.85
CA ILE A 149 -5.21 -4.10 -2.56
C ILE A 149 -4.21 -3.41 -1.62
N LEU A 150 -4.60 -3.13 -0.38
CA LEU A 150 -3.71 -2.55 0.64
C LEU A 150 -2.43 -3.39 0.80
N VAL A 151 -2.61 -4.70 1.06
CA VAL A 151 -1.49 -5.63 1.27
C VAL A 151 -0.60 -5.68 0.03
N SER A 152 -1.20 -5.68 -1.16
CA SER A 152 -0.47 -5.66 -2.42
C SER A 152 0.31 -4.36 -2.65
N ILE A 153 -0.12 -3.23 -2.10
CA ILE A 153 0.59 -1.95 -2.22
C ILE A 153 1.73 -1.88 -1.19
N ILE A 154 1.50 -2.28 0.06
CA ILE A 154 2.45 -2.10 1.17
C ILE A 154 3.54 -3.16 1.19
N LEU A 155 3.23 -4.41 0.82
CA LEU A 155 4.21 -5.48 0.94
C LEU A 155 5.21 -5.49 -0.22
N PRO A 156 6.50 -5.71 0.08
CA PRO A 156 7.53 -5.87 -0.93
C PRO A 156 7.26 -7.13 -1.76
N VAL A 157 7.71 -7.10 -3.01
CA VAL A 157 7.55 -8.24 -3.91
C VAL A 157 8.29 -9.47 -3.37
N PRO A 158 7.64 -10.64 -3.25
CA PRO A 158 8.30 -11.88 -2.84
C PRO A 158 9.40 -12.28 -3.82
N GLY A 159 10.50 -12.83 -3.29
CA GLY A 159 11.63 -13.28 -4.10
C GLY A 159 11.33 -14.41 -5.10
N THR A 160 10.18 -15.09 -4.95
CA THR A 160 9.68 -16.07 -5.93
C THR A 160 9.13 -15.38 -7.18
N ILE A 161 8.38 -14.28 -7.00
CA ILE A 161 7.80 -13.49 -8.08
C ILE A 161 8.90 -12.75 -8.84
N THR A 162 9.91 -12.22 -8.15
CA THR A 162 11.02 -11.53 -8.80
C THR A 162 11.78 -12.46 -9.76
N LYS A 163 12.08 -13.68 -9.31
CA LYS A 163 12.69 -14.72 -10.15
C LYS A 163 11.82 -15.11 -11.35
N LEU A 164 10.51 -15.27 -11.14
CA LEU A 164 9.57 -15.61 -12.21
C LEU A 164 9.51 -14.52 -13.29
N LEU A 165 9.57 -13.26 -12.87
CA LEU A 165 9.47 -12.08 -13.74
C LEU A 165 10.83 -11.56 -14.24
N THR A 166 11.92 -12.27 -13.93
CA THR A 166 13.31 -11.94 -14.27
C THR A 166 13.70 -10.50 -13.89
N ILE A 167 13.36 -10.11 -12.66
CA ILE A 167 13.60 -8.77 -12.07
C ILE A 167 14.28 -8.91 -10.71
#